data_AF-A0A3B9BL11-F1
#
_entry.id   AF-A0A3B9BL11-F1
#
_cell.length_a   1.000
_cell.length_b   1.000
_cell.length_c   1.000
_cell.angle_alpha   90.00
_cell.angle_beta   90.00
_cell.angle_gamma   90.00
#
_symmetry.space_group_name_H-M   'P 1'
#
loop_
_entity.id
_entity.type
_entity.pdbx_description
1 polymer ?
#
loop_
_entity_poly.entity_id
_entity_poly.type
_entity_poly.pdbx_seq_one_letter_code
_entity_poly.pdbx_strand_id
1 'polypeptide(L)'
;ARELSKLFEEVVRGSLPTLTERYAEDGPPKGEIVILIGASEEVSQQQSEALASDLDSRLQTELAQYRLKEAVARVTADTGLPRKQVYARALALSGQD
;
A
#
# COMPACT_ATOMS: atom_id res chain seq x y z
N ALA A 1 10.75 5.76 -14.43
CA ALA A 1 11.18 7.12 -14.80
C ALA A 1 11.04 7.22 -16.30
N ARG A 2 10.05 7.96 -16.78
CA ARG A 2 9.79 8.16 -18.22
C ARG A 2 10.20 9.60 -18.48
N GLU A 3 11.20 9.77 -19.34
CA GLU A 3 11.98 11.00 -19.61
C GLU A 3 13.21 11.23 -18.71
N LEU A 4 14.28 10.47 -18.97
CA LEU A 4 15.65 10.76 -18.55
C LEU A 4 16.36 11.45 -19.73
N SER A 5 16.30 12.79 -19.85
CA SER A 5 16.78 13.53 -21.03
C SER A 5 18.05 14.36 -20.81
N LYS A 6 18.67 14.29 -19.63
CA LYS A 6 19.97 14.94 -19.38
C LYS A 6 21.10 13.92 -19.54
N LEU A 7 22.12 14.27 -20.33
CA LEU A 7 23.31 13.42 -20.59
C LEU A 7 24.07 12.93 -19.33
N PHE A 8 23.77 13.48 -18.15
CA PHE A 8 24.42 13.17 -16.88
C PHE A 8 23.43 12.81 -15.75
N GLU A 9 22.25 12.29 -16.08
CA GLU A 9 21.28 11.86 -15.08
C GLU A 9 21.62 10.47 -14.52
N GLU A 10 21.76 10.37 -13.20
CA GLU A 10 22.02 9.12 -12.49
C GLU A 10 20.82 8.74 -11.62
N VAL A 11 20.36 7.49 -11.73
CA VAL A 11 19.31 6.93 -10.86
C VAL A 11 19.89 5.75 -10.11
N VAL A 12 20.11 5.93 -8.80
CA VAL A 12 20.61 4.87 -7.91
C VAL A 12 19.47 4.37 -7.01
N ARG A 13 19.36 3.05 -6.87
CA ARG A 13 18.41 2.40 -5.95
C ARG A 13 19.18 1.50 -4.99
N GLY A 14 18.78 1.50 -3.73
CA GLY A 14 19.39 0.68 -2.70
C GLY A 14 18.78 1.01 -1.33
N SER A 15 19.16 0.23 -0.32
CA SER A 15 18.89 0.58 1.07
C SER A 15 19.76 1.77 1.49
N LEU A 16 19.35 2.50 2.53
CA LEU A 16 20.13 3.62 3.05
C LEU A 16 21.60 3.25 3.38
N PRO A 17 21.89 2.09 4.00
CA PRO A 17 23.28 1.67 4.24
C PRO A 17 24.09 1.51 2.96
N THR A 18 23.56 0.79 1.97
CA THR A 18 24.25 0.56 0.69
C THR A 18 24.53 1.86 -0.06
N LEU A 19 23.57 2.79 -0.04
CA LEU A 19 23.77 4.11 -0.68
C LEU A 19 24.80 4.96 0.08
N THR A 20 24.83 4.85 1.41
CA THR A 20 25.81 5.58 2.24
C THR A 20 27.23 5.10 1.97
N GLU A 21 27.45 3.78 1.97
CA GLU A 21 28.76 3.18 1.65
C GLU A 21 29.24 3.60 0.26
N ARG A 22 28.36 3.50 -0.74
CA ARG A 22 28.69 3.89 -2.10
C ARG A 22 29.16 5.34 -2.21
N TYR A 23 28.41 6.30 -1.67
CA TYR A 23 28.79 7.72 -1.78
C TYR A 23 29.96 8.11 -0.85
N ALA A 24 30.30 7.26 0.13
CA ALA A 24 31.56 7.40 0.87
C ALA A 24 32.77 7.02 0.01
N GLU A 25 32.64 6.01 -0.87
CA GLU A 25 33.70 5.56 -1.78
C GLU A 25 33.79 6.41 -3.07
N ASP A 26 32.66 6.62 -3.74
CA ASP A 26 32.55 7.31 -5.04
C ASP A 26 32.63 8.85 -4.91
N GLY A 27 32.47 9.35 -3.68
CA GLY A 27 32.32 10.78 -3.38
C GLY A 27 30.87 11.28 -3.56
N PRO A 28 30.58 12.52 -3.12
CA PRO A 28 29.22 13.04 -3.11
C PRO A 28 28.66 13.26 -4.54
N PRO A 29 27.35 13.07 -4.75
CA PRO A 29 26.71 13.40 -6.02
C PRO A 29 26.82 14.91 -6.30
N LYS A 30 26.96 15.27 -7.57
CA LYS A 30 27.12 16.67 -8.00
C LYS A 30 25.77 17.28 -8.37
N GLY A 31 25.49 18.47 -7.87
CA GLY A 31 24.27 19.22 -8.17
C GLY A 31 23.10 18.88 -7.25
N GLU A 32 21.89 19.25 -7.67
CA GLU A 32 20.66 18.94 -6.94
C GLU A 32 20.29 17.46 -7.09
N ILE A 33 19.86 16.84 -6.00
CA ILE A 33 19.44 15.44 -5.97
C ILE A 33 18.00 15.30 -5.46
N VAL A 34 17.29 14.28 -5.94
CA VAL A 34 15.98 13.87 -5.42
C VAL A 34 16.13 12.53 -4.74
N ILE A 35 15.75 12.45 -3.47
CA ILE A 35 15.76 11.20 -2.69
C ILE A 35 14.32 10.73 -2.51
N LEU A 36 14.01 9.55 -3.03
CA LEU A 36 12.75 8.86 -2.79
C LEU A 36 12.96 7.83 -1.68
N ILE A 37 12.37 8.07 -0.51
CA ILE A 37 12.46 7.17 0.65
C ILE A 37 11.16 6.38 0.73
N GLY A 38 11.26 5.05 0.68
CA GLY A 38 10.12 4.17 0.95
C GLY A 38 9.68 4.28 2.41
N ALA A 39 8.39 4.12 2.68
CA ALA A 39 7.88 4.04 4.05
C ALA A 39 8.50 2.84 4.78
N SER A 40 8.64 2.94 6.11
CA SER A 40 9.02 1.78 6.93
C SER A 40 8.06 0.62 6.68
N GLU A 41 8.57 -0.61 6.68
CA GLU A 41 7.76 -1.81 6.57
C GLU A 41 6.70 -1.87 7.69
N GLU A 42 7.06 -1.44 8.90
CA GLU A 42 6.16 -1.36 10.05
C GLU A 42 5.00 -0.38 9.80
N VAL A 43 5.29 0.80 9.26
CA VAL A 43 4.27 1.81 8.93
C VAL A 43 3.38 1.33 7.79
N SER A 44 3.95 0.60 6.84
CA SER A 44 3.21 0.01 5.71
C SER A 44 2.31 -1.15 6.16
N GLN A 45 2.76 -1.96 7.11
CA GLN A 45 1.98 -3.01 7.76
C GLN A 45 0.86 -2.42 8.61
N GLN A 46 1.16 -1.43 9.46
CA GLN A 46 0.15 -0.73 10.27
C GLN A 46 -0.95 -0.09 9.43
N GLN A 47 -0.60 0.53 8.30
CA GLN A 47 -1.60 1.05 7.36
C GLN A 47 -2.44 -0.05 6.72
N SER A 48 -1.81 -1.18 6.35
CA SER A 48 -2.52 -2.32 5.78
C SER A 48 -3.46 -2.97 6.79
N GLU A 49 -3.05 -3.09 8.05
CA GLU A 49 -3.85 -3.60 9.16
C GLU A 49 -4.99 -2.63 9.54
N ALA A 50 -4.73 -1.32 9.53
CA ALA A 50 -5.76 -0.31 9.74
C ALA A 50 -6.83 -0.36 8.65
N LEU A 51 -6.43 -0.52 7.38
CA LEU A 51 -7.35 -0.69 6.26
C LEU A 51 -8.14 -2.00 6.36
N ALA A 52 -7.49 -3.09 6.80
CA ALA A 52 -8.17 -4.37 7.00
C ALA A 52 -9.19 -4.31 8.14
N SER A 53 -8.85 -3.67 9.26
CA SER A 53 -9.76 -3.52 10.41
C SER A 53 -10.94 -2.58 10.13
N ASP A 54 -10.74 -1.52 9.33
CA ASP A 54 -11.84 -0.68 8.83
C ASP A 54 -12.78 -1.47 7.92
N LEU A 55 -12.24 -2.27 7.00
CA LEU A 55 -13.04 -3.12 6.12
C LEU A 55 -13.89 -4.12 6.90
N ASP A 56 -13.32 -4.77 7.92
CA ASP A 56 -14.04 -5.74 8.74
C ASP A 56 -15.17 -5.12 9.54
N SER A 57 -14.91 -3.96 10.15
CA SER A 57 -15.90 -3.23 10.96
C SER A 57 -17.10 -2.82 10.11
N ARG A 58 -16.85 -2.35 8.88
CA ARG A 58 -17.90 -2.03 7.90
C ARG A 58 -18.67 -3.27 7.48
N LEU A 59 -17.96 -4.36 7.16
CA LEU A 59 -18.60 -5.62 6.76
C LEU A 59 -19.47 -6.20 7.88
N GLN A 60 -19.02 -6.19 9.13
CA GLN A 60 -19.82 -6.65 10.27
C GLN A 60 -21.08 -5.81 10.46
N THR A 61 -20.96 -4.48 10.33
CA THR A 61 -22.10 -3.55 10.44
C THR A 61 -23.14 -3.84 9.36
N GLU A 62 -22.72 -4.01 8.12
CA GLU A 62 -23.60 -4.27 6.99
C GLU A 62 -24.19 -5.69 7.00
N LEU A 63 -23.41 -6.70 7.41
CA LEU A 63 -23.87 -8.09 7.54
C LEU A 63 -24.88 -8.27 8.67
N ALA A 64 -24.88 -7.40 9.68
CA ALA A 64 -25.90 -7.40 10.73
C ALA A 64 -27.28 -6.93 10.21
N GLN A 65 -27.33 -6.18 9.11
CA GLN A 65 -28.55 -5.55 8.60
C GLN A 65 -29.01 -6.13 7.26
N TYR A 66 -28.08 -6.64 6.44
CA TYR A 66 -28.34 -7.06 5.07
C TYR A 66 -27.79 -8.45 4.77
N ARG A 67 -28.30 -9.06 3.70
CA ARG A 67 -27.74 -10.34 3.20
C ARG A 67 -26.33 -10.12 2.63
N LEU A 68 -25.50 -11.16 2.68
CA LEU A 68 -24.10 -11.17 2.20
C LEU A 68 -23.90 -10.41 0.86
N LYS A 69 -24.75 -10.69 -0.14
CA LYS A 69 -24.65 -10.06 -1.47
C LYS A 69 -24.84 -8.53 -1.44
N GLU A 70 -25.76 -8.06 -0.59
CA GLU A 70 -26.11 -6.65 -0.43
C GLU A 70 -25.07 -5.93 0.43
N ALA A 71 -24.66 -6.54 1.55
CA ALA A 71 -23.58 -6.02 2.39
C ALA A 71 -22.29 -5.82 1.58
N VAL A 72 -21.90 -6.82 0.78
CA VAL A 72 -20.74 -6.70 -0.13
C VAL A 72 -20.93 -5.59 -1.15
N ALA A 73 -22.13 -5.41 -1.71
CA ALA A 73 -22.38 -4.35 -2.68
C ALA A 73 -22.24 -2.96 -2.05
N ARG A 74 -22.77 -2.77 -0.84
CA ARG A 74 -22.67 -1.52 -0.08
C ARG A 74 -21.24 -1.20 0.30
N VAL A 75 -20.53 -2.14 0.93
CA VAL A 75 -19.12 -1.93 1.31
C VAL A 75 -18.22 -1.71 0.08
N THR A 76 -18.47 -2.39 -1.03
CA THR A 76 -17.75 -2.12 -2.30
C THR A 76 -17.99 -0.70 -2.80
N ALA A 77 -19.24 -0.22 -2.76
CA ALA A 77 -19.60 1.13 -3.19
C ALA A 77 -18.96 2.20 -2.30
N ASP A 78 -18.93 1.97 -0.98
CA ASP A 78 -18.43 2.94 -0.01
C ASP A 78 -16.90 3.00 0.06
N THR A 79 -16.22 1.87 -0.16
CA THR A 79 -14.75 1.77 -0.06
C THR A 79 -14.03 1.87 -1.40
N GLY A 80 -14.74 1.62 -2.50
CA GLY A 80 -14.14 1.51 -3.84
C GLY A 80 -13.22 0.28 -4.03
N LEU A 81 -13.13 -0.61 -3.03
CA LEU A 81 -12.29 -1.80 -3.10
C LEU A 81 -12.85 -2.81 -4.12
N PRO A 82 -12.00 -3.65 -4.72
CA PRO A 82 -12.46 -4.69 -5.64
C PRO A 82 -13.52 -5.59 -5.00
N ARG A 83 -14.68 -5.74 -5.65
CA ARG A 83 -15.80 -6.56 -5.16
C ARG A 83 -15.37 -7.97 -4.74
N LYS A 84 -14.44 -8.59 -5.48
CA LYS A 84 -13.90 -9.92 -5.17
C LYS A 84 -13.20 -9.97 -3.80
N GLN A 85 -12.44 -8.93 -3.47
CA GLN A 85 -11.74 -8.81 -2.18
C GLN A 85 -12.76 -8.66 -1.05
N VAL A 86 -13.71 -7.75 -1.20
CA VAL A 86 -14.78 -7.50 -0.21
C VAL A 86 -15.62 -8.76 0.02
N TYR A 87 -15.98 -9.48 -1.04
CA TYR A 87 -16.75 -10.73 -0.95
C TYR A 87 -16.00 -11.83 -0.20
N ALA A 88 -14.73 -12.07 -0.54
CA ALA A 88 -13.91 -13.07 0.14
C ALA A 88 -13.77 -12.75 1.64
N ARG A 89 -13.57 -11.47 1.99
CA ARG A 89 -13.49 -11.06 3.39
C ARG A 89 -14.81 -11.22 4.12
N ALA A 90 -15.93 -10.86 3.48
CA ALA A 90 -17.26 -11.03 4.04
C ALA A 90 -17.60 -12.51 4.32
N LEU A 91 -17.17 -13.42 3.44
CA LEU A 91 -17.37 -14.86 3.62
C LEU A 91 -16.64 -15.37 4.87
N ALA A 92 -15.35 -15.01 5.00
CA ALA A 92 -14.53 -15.35 6.17
C ALA A 92 -15.11 -14.80 7.48
N LEU A 93 -15.68 -13.58 7.47
CA LEU A 93 -16.33 -12.99 8.64
C LEU A 93 -17.69 -13.62 8.97
N SER A 94 -18.40 -14.15 7.97
CA SER A 94 -19.71 -14.79 8.16
C SER A 94 -19.64 -16.22 8.70
N GLY A 95 -18.44 -16.76 8.90
CA GLY A 95 -18.23 -18.13 9.37
C GLY A 95 -18.68 -19.19 8.36
N GLN A 96 -18.76 -18.85 7.08
CA GLN A 96 -19.09 -19.76 5.97
C GLN A 96 -17.83 -20.29 5.26
N ASP A 97 -16.76 -20.54 6.02
CA ASP A 97 -15.60 -21.32 5.57
C ASP A 97 -15.89 -22.84 5.63
#